data_AF-A0ABD0N9I1-F1
#
_entry.id   AF-A0ABD0N9I1-F1
#
_cell.length_a   1.000
_cell.length_b   1.000
_cell.length_c   1.000
_cell.angle_alpha   90.00
_cell.angle_beta   90.00
_cell.angle_gamma   90.00
#
_symmetry.space_group_name_H-M   'P 1'
#
loop_
_entity.id
_entity.type
_entity.pdbx_description
1 polymer ?
#
loop_
_entity_poly.entity_id
_entity_poly.type
_entity_poly.pdbx_seq_one_letter_code
_entity_poly.pdbx_strand_id
1 'polypeptide(L)' 'SEDVWLEAARLQPGDTAKAVVAQAVRHLPQSVRIYIRAAELETDIRAKKRVLRK' A
#
# COMPACT_ATOMS: atom_id res chain seq x y z
N SER A 1 10.31 -8.26 4.82
CA SER A 1 10.13 -8.89 3.50
C SER A 1 8.90 -8.29 2.84
N GLU A 2 8.91 -8.14 1.50
CA GLU A 2 7.80 -7.57 0.72
C GLU A 2 6.50 -8.38 0.86
N ASP A 3 6.57 -9.71 0.68
CA ASP A 3 5.38 -10.56 0.68
C ASP A 3 4.67 -10.57 2.05
N VAL A 4 5.41 -10.44 3.15
CA VAL A 4 4.84 -10.33 4.50
C VAL A 4 3.96 -9.09 4.63
N TRP A 5 4.37 -7.97 4.04
CA TRP A 5 3.56 -6.75 4.06
C TRP A 5 2.31 -6.87 3.20
N LEU A 6 2.43 -7.51 2.03
CA LEU A 6 1.30 -7.71 1.12
C LEU A 6 0.26 -8.66 1.72
N GLU A 7 0.70 -9.77 2.33
CA GLU A 7 -0.20 -10.69 3.01
C GLU A 7 -0.84 -10.07 4.25
N ALA A 8 -0.07 -9.32 5.05
CA ALA A 8 -0.63 -8.58 6.17
C ALA A 8 -1.72 -7.59 5.71
N ALA A 9 -1.48 -6.83 4.65
CA ALA A 9 -2.48 -5.91 4.09
C ALA A 9 -3.70 -6.63 3.52
N ARG A 10 -3.55 -7.85 2.98
CA ARG A 10 -4.65 -8.65 2.44
C ARG A 10 -5.59 -9.16 3.53
N LEU A 11 -5.06 -9.48 4.72
CA LEU A 11 -5.83 -10.00 5.85
C LEU A 11 -6.59 -8.91 6.62
N GLN A 12 -6.21 -7.65 6.46
CA GLN A 12 -6.78 -6.54 7.19
C GLN A 12 -7.94 -5.88 6.42
N PRO A 13 -8.97 -5.35 7.12
CA PRO A 13 -10.05 -4.62 6.47
C PRO A 13 -9.63 -3.19 6.12
N GLY A 14 -10.13 -2.70 4.98
CA GLY A 14 -10.17 -1.29 4.56
C GLY A 14 -9.04 -0.40 5.09
N ASP A 15 -9.36 0.46 6.06
CA ASP A 15 -8.44 1.45 6.62
C ASP A 15 -7.21 0.84 7.30
N THR A 16 -7.36 -0.34 7.90
CA THR A 16 -6.23 -1.05 8.52
C THR A 16 -5.28 -1.57 7.42
N ALA A 17 -5.81 -2.06 6.30
CA ALA A 17 -4.98 -2.42 5.16
C ALA A 17 -4.21 -1.20 4.61
N LYS A 18 -4.85 -0.02 4.56
CA LYS A 18 -4.19 1.24 4.17
C LYS A 18 -3.05 1.63 5.13
N ALA A 19 -3.26 1.47 6.43
CA ALA A 19 -2.22 1.73 7.43
C ALA A 19 -1.02 0.77 7.26
N VAL A 20 -1.28 -0.52 7.02
CA VAL A 20 -0.24 -1.53 6.79
C VAL A 20 0.58 -1.20 5.54
N VAL A 21 -0.05 -0.92 4.40
CA VAL A 21 0.72 -0.56 3.18
C VAL A 21 1.46 0.77 3.33
N ALA A 22 0.91 1.74 4.06
CA ALA A 22 1.62 2.99 4.35
C ALA A 22 2.87 2.77 5.21
N GLN A 23 2.83 1.83 6.14
CA GLN A 23 4.01 1.41 6.88
C GLN A 23 5.00 0.64 5.99
N ALA A 24 4.50 -0.23 5.12
CA ALA A 24 5.31 -0.99 4.18
C ALA A 24 6.11 -0.08 3.24
N VAL A 25 5.50 0.97 2.69
CA VAL A 25 6.17 1.99 1.85
C VAL A 25 7.36 2.63 2.55
N ARG A 26 7.26 2.89 3.87
CA ARG A 26 8.37 3.48 4.65
C ARG A 26 9.55 2.52 4.82
N HIS A 27 9.28 1.22 4.92
CA HIS A 27 10.31 0.21 5.13
C HIS A 27 10.92 -0.31 3.83
N LEU A 28 10.13 -0.35 2.76
CA LEU A 28 10.51 -0.87 1.45
C LEU A 28 10.18 0.15 0.35
N PRO A 29 10.83 1.33 0.35
CA PRO A 29 10.52 2.42 -0.59
C PRO A 29 10.84 2.08 -2.05
N GLN A 30 11.58 1.00 -2.32
CA GLN A 30 11.89 0.55 -3.68
C GLN A 30 10.89 -0.50 -4.22
N SER A 31 9.95 -0.96 -3.40
CA SER A 31 9.00 -2.01 -3.77
C SER A 31 7.83 -1.44 -4.56
N VAL A 32 7.90 -1.56 -5.89
CA VAL A 32 6.79 -1.15 -6.79
C VAL A 32 5.50 -1.91 -6.48
N ARG A 33 5.57 -3.19 -6.09
CA ARG A 33 4.39 -4.00 -5.74
C ARG A 33 3.63 -3.40 -4.54
N ILE A 34 4.33 -2.89 -3.54
CA ILE A 34 3.69 -2.22 -2.39
C ILE A 34 2.97 -0.95 -2.82
N TYR A 35 3.57 -0.14 -3.71
CA TYR A 35 2.91 1.07 -4.22
C TYR A 35 1.67 0.75 -5.07
N ILE A 36 1.73 -0.30 -5.90
CA ILE A 36 0.57 -0.79 -6.65
C ILE A 36 -0.53 -1.20 -5.67
N ARG A 37 -0.21 -2.01 -4.66
CA ARG A 37 -1.19 -2.45 -3.66
C ARG A 37 -1.79 -1.28 -2.87
N ALA A 38 -0.97 -0.30 -2.50
CA ALA A 38 -1.43 0.91 -1.84
C ALA A 38 -2.39 1.72 -2.74
N ALA A 39 -2.09 1.83 -4.03
CA ALA A 39 -2.93 2.52 -5.00
C ALA A 39 -4.27 1.78 -5.28
N GLU A 40 -4.30 0.45 -5.19
CA GLU A 40 -5.53 -0.36 -5.30
C GLU A 40 -6.48 -0.17 -4.11
N LEU A 41 -5.93 0.08 -2.92
CA LEU A 41 -6.74 0.31 -1.72
C LEU A 41 -7.39 1.69 -1.70
N GLU A 42 -6.96 2.62 -2.55
CA GLU A 42 -7.55 3.96 -2.65
C GLU A 42 -8.79 3.98 -3.56
N THR A 43 -9.88 4.52 -3.02
CA THR A 43 -11.14 4.75 -3.75
C THR A 43 -11.14 6.08 -4.49
N ASP A 44 -10.46 7.09 -3.94
CA ASP A 44 -10.33 8.40 -4.57
C ASP A 44 -9.23 8.41 -5.64
N ILE A 45 -9.58 8.91 -6.83
CA ILE A 45 -8.67 8.97 -7.97
C ILE A 45 -7.46 9.88 -7.67
N ARG A 46 -7.64 10.97 -6.90
CA ARG A 46 -6.54 11.88 -6.56
C ARG A 46 -5.58 11.21 -5.57
N ALA A 47 -6.10 10.48 -4.59
CA ALA A 47 -5.30 9.68 -3.66
C ALA A 47 -4.49 8.60 -4.40
N LYS A 48 -5.13 7.86 -5.31
CA LYS A 48 -4.47 6.86 -6.15
C LYS A 48 -3.30 7.46 -6.94
N LYS A 49 -3.51 8.61 -7.60
CA LYS A 49 -2.45 9.33 -8.32
C LYS A 49 -1.32 9.81 -7.41
N ARG A 50 -1.63 10.19 -6.17
CA ARG A 50 -0.61 10.62 -5.19
C ARG A 50 0.28 9.47 -4.77
N VAL A 51 -0.27 8.28 -4.57
CA VAL A 51 0.50 7.08 -4.22
C VAL A 51 1.48 6.72 -5.34
N LEU A 52 1.04 6.72 -6.60
CA LEU A 52 1.87 6.33 -7.75
C LEU A 52 2.94 7.36 -8.16
N ARG A 53 2.92 8.56 -7.58
CA ARG A 53 3.90 9.63 -7.86
C ARG A 53 5.02 9.71 -6.80
N LYS A 54 4.92 8.88 -5.76
CA LYS A 54 5.94 8.72 -4.73
C LYS A 54 6.79 7.49 -5.02
#